data_AF-A0A7L0VCD5-F1
#
_entry.id   AF-A0A7L0VCD5-F1
#
_cell.length_a   1.000
_cell.length_b   1.000
_cell.length_c   1.000
_cell.angle_alpha   90.00
_cell.angle_beta   90.00
_cell.angle_gamma   90.00
#
_symmetry.space_group_name_H-M   'P 1'
#
loop_
_entity.id
_entity.type
_entity.pdbx_description
1 polymer ?
#
loop_
_entity_poly.entity_id
_entity_poly.type
_entity_poly.pdbx_seq_one_letter_code
_entity_poly.pdbx_strand_id
1 'polypeptide(L)'
;RRRNYRGLGLFWLGSLLMSAVVFLLGNLIGKYSPELSPSFLLNLPYLLLLTWAGRRLFQQPRALPSLSPEKVAEEQRKPLYQRPQDLLLILILILTAAFTFFRGMVVLDCPADSCFDYTYLHEPYLRDPVGYPKVQMLIYLFYLLPFLLLAIYGLALPGCSWLPDWSLVFAGAVAQAQFAHLGSSLHSRTPFPYQTPDEVLWSFLLSNVLYALGPQLLALRCLRSPAFFLPAAAPGLARAKKYQ
;
A
#
# COMPACT_ATOMS: atom_id res chain seq x y z
N ARG A 1 23.59 16.05 13.55
CA ARG A 1 22.29 16.19 12.84
C ARG A 1 21.68 14.78 12.69
N ARG A 2 20.85 14.30 13.63
CA ARG A 2 20.29 12.93 13.56
C ARG A 2 19.31 12.87 12.38
N ARG A 3 19.62 12.07 11.34
CA ARG A 3 18.68 11.78 10.24
C ARG A 3 17.43 11.14 10.84
N ASN A 4 16.26 11.68 10.54
CA ASN A 4 15.00 11.10 11.00
C ASN A 4 14.66 9.88 10.13
N TYR A 5 14.97 8.68 10.63
CA TYR A 5 14.72 7.41 9.94
C TYR A 5 13.28 6.90 10.07
N ARG A 6 12.38 7.66 10.71
CA ARG A 6 10.97 7.28 10.92
C ARG A 6 10.26 6.90 9.63
N GLY A 7 10.45 7.68 8.56
CA GLY A 7 9.80 7.41 7.27
C GLY A 7 10.25 6.10 6.63
N LEU A 8 11.56 5.82 6.67
CA LEU A 8 12.13 4.56 6.22
C LEU A 8 11.62 3.39 7.08
N GLY A 9 11.53 3.59 8.40
CA GLY A 9 10.97 2.61 9.33
C GLY A 9 9.52 2.25 9.02
N LEU A 10 8.67 3.22 8.71
CA LEU A 10 7.26 2.98 8.32
C LEU A 10 7.15 2.21 7.00
N PHE A 11 8.01 2.52 6.03
CA PHE A 11 8.07 1.77 4.77
C PHE A 11 8.43 0.29 5.01
N TRP A 12 9.53 0.03 5.73
CA TRP A 12 9.94 -1.33 6.06
C TRP A 12 8.91 -2.07 6.92
N LEU A 13 8.28 -1.36 7.87
CA LEU A 13 7.21 -1.93 8.67
C LEU A 13 6.08 -2.47 7.77
N GLY A 14 5.65 -1.69 6.78
CA GLY A 14 4.65 -2.11 5.81
C GLY A 14 5.09 -3.33 4.99
N SER A 15 6.33 -3.32 4.47
CA SER A 15 6.89 -4.46 3.74
C SER A 15 6.91 -5.75 4.55
N LEU A 16 7.39 -5.66 5.80
CA LEU A 16 7.51 -6.82 6.70
C LEU A 16 6.14 -7.32 7.15
N LEU A 17 5.19 -6.42 7.47
CA LEU A 17 3.82 -6.79 7.81
C LEU A 17 3.12 -7.50 6.65
N MET A 18 3.23 -6.97 5.43
CA MET A 18 2.63 -7.59 4.25
C MET A 18 3.20 -8.99 4.01
N SER A 19 4.54 -9.12 4.07
CA SER A 19 5.21 -10.41 3.93
C SER A 19 4.75 -11.39 5.00
N ALA A 20 4.66 -10.96 6.26
CA ALA A 20 4.25 -11.81 7.37
C ALA A 20 2.81 -12.29 7.20
N VAL A 21 1.87 -11.37 6.91
CA VAL A 21 0.44 -11.71 6.81
C VAL A 21 0.19 -12.64 5.62
N VAL A 22 0.77 -12.35 4.44
CA VAL A 22 0.64 -13.22 3.26
C VAL A 22 1.25 -14.60 3.53
N PHE A 23 2.43 -14.65 4.14
CA PHE A 23 3.10 -15.91 4.44
C PHE A 23 2.27 -16.76 5.42
N LEU A 24 1.77 -16.16 6.50
CA LEU A 24 1.03 -16.91 7.52
C LEU A 24 -0.32 -17.40 7.00
N LEU A 25 -1.11 -16.50 6.42
CA LEU A 25 -2.43 -16.87 5.91
C LEU A 25 -2.31 -17.81 4.70
N GLY A 26 -1.29 -17.63 3.85
CA GLY A 26 -1.03 -18.51 2.72
C GLY A 26 -0.69 -19.94 3.15
N ASN A 27 0.16 -20.11 4.17
CA ASN A 27 0.43 -21.45 4.71
C ASN A 27 -0.79 -22.07 5.42
N LEU A 28 -1.64 -21.26 6.06
CA LEU A 28 -2.84 -21.74 6.74
C LEU A 28 -3.95 -22.19 5.79
N ILE A 29 -4.11 -21.52 4.64
CA ILE A 29 -5.22 -21.76 3.69
C ILE A 29 -4.75 -22.60 2.49
N GLY A 30 -3.48 -22.51 2.13
CA GLY A 30 -2.91 -23.19 0.97
C GLY A 30 -2.56 -24.66 1.24
N LYS A 31 -1.92 -25.28 0.25
CA LYS A 31 -1.56 -26.70 0.23
C LYS A 31 -0.72 -27.18 1.41
N TYR A 32 -0.02 -26.26 2.09
CA TYR A 32 0.86 -26.58 3.22
C TYR A 32 0.11 -26.66 4.57
N SER A 33 -1.19 -26.34 4.61
CA SER A 33 -2.01 -26.36 5.83
C SER A 33 -1.97 -27.70 6.58
N PRO A 34 -2.04 -28.88 5.91
CA PRO A 34 -1.96 -30.17 6.61
C PRO A 34 -0.57 -30.49 7.18
N GLU A 35 0.48 -29.84 6.69
CA GLU A 35 1.89 -30.08 7.05
C GLU A 35 2.42 -29.06 8.07
N LEU A 36 1.53 -28.24 8.66
CA LEU A 36 1.93 -27.21 9.60
C LEU A 36 2.57 -27.80 10.85
N SER A 37 3.87 -27.57 10.99
CA SER A 37 4.63 -27.96 12.18
C SER A 37 4.37 -26.98 13.34
N PRO A 38 4.55 -27.42 14.61
CA PRO A 38 4.47 -26.52 15.76
C PRO A 38 5.43 -25.32 15.68
N SER A 39 6.52 -25.42 14.90
CA SER A 39 7.45 -24.32 14.62
C SER A 39 6.77 -23.13 13.94
N PHE A 40 5.59 -23.31 13.33
CA PHE A 40 4.79 -22.21 12.79
C PHE A 40 4.40 -21.19 13.87
N LEU A 41 4.30 -21.60 15.14
CA LEU A 41 4.04 -20.70 16.27
C LEU A 41 5.19 -19.72 16.54
N LEU A 42 6.40 -19.98 16.05
CA LEU A 42 7.54 -19.05 16.15
C LEU A 42 7.31 -17.75 15.36
N ASN A 43 6.30 -17.70 14.49
CA ASN A 43 5.88 -16.46 13.85
C ASN A 43 5.13 -15.51 14.80
N LEU A 44 4.59 -16.00 15.93
CA LEU A 44 3.90 -15.16 16.91
C LEU A 44 4.85 -14.13 17.55
N PRO A 45 6.05 -14.50 18.06
CA PRO A 45 7.07 -13.53 18.49
C PRO A 45 7.40 -12.49 17.42
N TYR A 46 7.48 -12.90 16.15
CA TYR A 46 7.77 -11.99 15.04
C TYR A 46 6.65 -10.97 14.84
N LEU A 47 5.38 -11.38 14.87
CA LEU A 47 4.23 -10.47 14.81
C LEU A 47 4.20 -9.52 16.02
N LEU A 48 4.52 -10.01 17.22
CA LEU A 48 4.63 -9.16 18.42
C LEU A 48 5.74 -8.11 18.26
N LEU A 49 6.88 -8.50 17.70
CA LEU A 49 7.97 -7.57 17.41
C LEU A 49 7.56 -6.51 16.38
N LEU A 50 6.88 -6.90 15.30
CA LEU A 50 6.39 -5.96 14.28
C LEU A 50 5.35 -5.00 14.85
N THR A 51 4.41 -5.47 15.66
CA THR A 51 3.40 -4.61 16.31
C THR A 51 4.03 -3.65 17.31
N TRP A 52 5.02 -4.11 18.11
CA TRP A 52 5.79 -3.25 18.99
C TRP A 52 6.60 -2.19 18.23
N ALA A 53 7.31 -2.60 17.18
CA ALA A 53 8.09 -1.70 16.34
C ALA A 53 7.19 -0.66 15.67
N GLY A 54 6.02 -1.07 15.18
CA GLY A 54 5.00 -0.19 14.62
C GLY A 54 4.53 0.85 15.63
N ARG A 55 4.11 0.42 16.83
CA ARG A 55 3.72 1.35 17.90
C ARG A 55 4.80 2.37 18.20
N ARG A 56 6.06 1.92 18.32
CA ARG A 56 7.20 2.79 18.58
C ARG A 56 7.42 3.81 17.46
N LEU A 57 7.28 3.42 16.19
CA LEU A 57 7.44 4.31 15.03
C LEU A 57 6.32 5.36 14.94
N PHE A 58 5.07 4.97 15.21
CA PHE A 58 3.94 5.89 15.22
C PHE A 58 4.00 6.87 16.40
N GLN A 59 4.53 6.46 17.55
CA GLN A 59 4.76 7.32 18.72
C GLN A 59 5.89 8.35 18.51
N GLN A 60 6.81 8.11 17.56
CA GLN A 60 7.87 9.07 17.29
C GLN A 60 7.31 10.37 16.69
N PRO A 61 7.72 11.56 17.20
CA PRO A 61 7.31 12.83 16.62
C PRO A 61 7.70 12.91 15.14
N ARG A 62 6.78 13.41 14.32
CA ARG A 62 7.09 13.72 12.92
C ARG A 62 8.09 14.89 12.92
N ALA A 63 9.22 14.74 12.22
CA ALA A 63 10.06 15.89 11.90
C ALA A 63 9.29 16.73 10.87
N LEU A 64 8.44 17.61 11.38
CA LEU A 64 7.80 18.62 10.56
C LEU A 64 8.89 19.60 10.13
N PRO A 65 9.01 19.90 8.82
CA PRO A 65 9.72 21.10 8.43
C PRO A 65 9.11 22.26 9.21
N SER A 66 9.91 23.22 9.65
CA SER A 66 9.44 24.45 10.29
C SER A 66 8.68 25.30 9.25
N LEU A 67 7.46 24.87 8.93
CA LEU A 67 6.52 25.53 8.03
C LEU A 67 5.73 26.55 8.85
N SER A 68 5.66 27.78 8.37
CA SER A 68 4.80 28.78 8.98
C SER A 68 3.33 28.36 8.84
N PRO A 69 2.48 28.63 9.85
CA PRO A 69 1.03 28.40 9.78
C PRO A 69 0.38 29.04 8.55
N GLU A 70 0.92 30.18 8.11
CA GLU A 70 0.47 30.92 6.93
C GLU A 70 0.68 30.11 5.64
N LYS A 71 1.86 29.48 5.47
CA LYS A 71 2.15 28.62 4.31
C LYS A 71 1.27 27.37 4.28
N VAL A 72 0.95 26.82 5.45
CA VAL A 72 0.00 25.69 5.56
C VAL A 72 -1.38 26.13 5.11
N ALA A 73 -1.87 27.26 5.62
CA ALA A 73 -3.18 27.80 5.24
C ALA A 73 -3.26 28.15 3.75
N GLU A 74 -2.19 28.68 3.17
CA GLU A 74 -2.09 28.96 1.74
C GLU A 74 -2.23 27.70 0.89
N GLU A 75 -1.46 26.65 1.20
CA GLU A 75 -1.53 25.37 0.49
C GLU A 75 -2.90 24.69 0.65
N GLN A 76 -3.53 24.80 1.82
CA GLN A 76 -4.85 24.22 2.08
C GLN A 76 -5.99 24.96 1.37
N ARG A 77 -5.82 26.25 1.08
CA ARG A 77 -6.79 27.05 0.34
C ARG A 77 -6.78 26.77 -1.16
N LYS A 78 -5.72 26.16 -1.68
CA LYS A 78 -5.61 25.86 -3.12
C LYS A 78 -6.67 24.83 -3.53
N PRO A 79 -7.64 25.21 -4.38
CA PRO A 79 -8.62 24.27 -4.90
C PRO A 79 -7.92 23.20 -5.76
N LEU A 80 -8.58 22.06 -5.93
CA LEU A 80 -7.98 20.89 -6.57
C LEU A 80 -7.49 21.15 -8.01
N TYR A 81 -8.18 22.03 -8.76
CA TYR A 81 -7.77 22.39 -10.13
C TYR A 81 -6.44 23.16 -10.19
N GLN A 82 -6.02 23.84 -9.11
CA GLN A 82 -4.71 24.47 -9.00
C GLN A 82 -3.61 23.48 -8.59
N ARG A 83 -3.96 22.22 -8.36
CA ARG A 83 -3.07 21.13 -7.93
C ARG A 83 -3.09 19.99 -8.97
N PRO A 84 -2.54 20.21 -10.19
CA PRO A 84 -2.59 19.21 -11.26
C PRO A 84 -1.89 17.89 -10.91
N GLN A 85 -0.87 17.94 -10.03
CA GLN A 85 -0.22 16.73 -9.52
C GLN A 85 -1.17 15.89 -8.66
N ASP A 86 -2.01 16.52 -7.83
CA ASP A 86 -2.97 15.81 -6.99
C ASP A 86 -4.12 15.24 -7.84
N LEU A 87 -4.55 15.95 -8.89
CA LEU A 87 -5.52 15.44 -9.87
C LEU A 87 -5.02 14.20 -10.60
N LEU A 88 -3.80 14.26 -11.14
CA LEU A 88 -3.18 13.11 -11.81
C LEU A 88 -3.04 11.92 -10.85
N LEU A 89 -2.62 12.19 -9.60
CA LEU A 89 -2.49 11.15 -8.59
C LEU A 89 -3.85 10.54 -8.21
N ILE A 90 -4.90 11.34 -8.08
CA ILE A 90 -6.27 10.84 -7.87
C ILE A 90 -6.68 9.92 -9.02
N LEU A 91 -6.45 10.30 -10.28
CA LEU A 91 -6.74 9.45 -11.43
C LEU A 91 -5.98 8.12 -11.36
N ILE A 92 -4.68 8.16 -11.06
CA ILE A 92 -3.85 6.96 -10.89
C ILE A 92 -4.41 6.07 -9.77
N LEU A 93 -4.80 6.65 -8.63
CA LEU A 93 -5.36 5.89 -7.51
C LEU A 93 -6.74 5.30 -7.82
N ILE A 94 -7.57 5.97 -8.62
CA ILE A 94 -8.85 5.42 -9.12
C ILE A 94 -8.59 4.21 -9.99
N LEU A 95 -7.66 4.30 -10.95
CA LEU A 95 -7.28 3.17 -11.80
C LEU A 95 -6.68 2.03 -10.97
N THR A 96 -5.83 2.35 -9.99
CA THR A 96 -5.26 1.37 -9.05
C THR A 96 -6.37 0.69 -8.26
N ALA A 97 -7.34 1.43 -7.72
CA ALA A 97 -8.46 0.91 -6.95
C ALA A 97 -9.38 0.02 -7.79
N ALA A 98 -9.68 0.43 -9.03
CA ALA A 98 -10.47 -0.37 -9.96
C ALA A 98 -9.77 -1.71 -10.27
N PHE A 99 -8.46 -1.68 -10.51
CA PHE A 99 -7.69 -2.90 -10.76
C PHE A 99 -7.53 -3.78 -9.51
N THR A 100 -7.36 -3.18 -8.32
CA THR A 100 -7.39 -3.90 -7.05
C THR A 100 -8.73 -4.62 -6.86
N PHE A 101 -9.84 -3.92 -7.08
CA PHE A 101 -11.17 -4.48 -6.98
C PHE A 101 -11.35 -5.65 -7.96
N PHE A 102 -10.98 -5.45 -9.22
CA PHE A 102 -11.04 -6.49 -10.25
C PHE A 102 -10.25 -7.75 -9.86
N ARG A 103 -8.97 -7.60 -9.44
CA ARG A 103 -8.16 -8.74 -8.96
C ARG A 103 -8.75 -9.41 -7.73
N GLY A 104 -9.40 -8.64 -6.86
CA GLY A 104 -10.16 -9.16 -5.72
C GLY A 104 -11.34 -10.02 -6.15
N MET A 105 -12.11 -9.57 -7.14
CA MET A 105 -13.23 -10.34 -7.71
C MET A 105 -12.76 -11.62 -8.40
N VAL A 106 -11.63 -11.55 -9.12
CA VAL A 106 -10.98 -12.70 -9.74
C VAL A 106 -10.70 -13.79 -8.70
N VAL A 107 -10.06 -13.44 -7.57
CA VAL A 107 -9.72 -14.43 -6.54
C VAL A 107 -10.90 -14.87 -5.68
N LEU A 108 -12.01 -14.13 -5.71
CA LEU A 108 -13.28 -14.56 -5.12
C LEU A 108 -14.10 -15.45 -6.07
N ASP A 109 -13.49 -15.90 -7.17
CA ASP A 109 -14.07 -16.83 -8.15
C ASP A 109 -15.36 -16.24 -8.78
N CYS A 110 -15.33 -14.94 -9.10
CA CYS A 110 -16.43 -14.25 -9.78
C CYS A 110 -16.73 -14.90 -11.14
N PRO A 111 -18.01 -15.21 -11.46
CA PRO A 111 -18.38 -15.96 -12.66
C PRO A 111 -18.32 -15.15 -13.97
N ALA A 112 -17.80 -13.93 -13.95
CA ALA A 112 -17.70 -13.09 -15.14
C ALA A 112 -16.62 -13.61 -16.11
N ASP A 113 -16.91 -13.62 -17.41
CA ASP A 113 -15.97 -14.08 -18.46
C ASP A 113 -14.62 -13.35 -18.38
N SER A 114 -14.63 -12.04 -18.10
CA SER A 114 -13.41 -11.25 -17.94
C SER A 114 -12.54 -11.70 -16.75
N CYS A 115 -13.13 -12.18 -15.67
CA CYS A 115 -12.41 -12.72 -14.53
C CYS A 115 -11.82 -14.09 -14.85
N PHE A 116 -12.57 -14.92 -15.56
CA PHE A 116 -12.10 -16.21 -16.06
C PHE A 116 -10.92 -16.01 -17.00
N ASP A 117 -11.08 -15.23 -18.07
CA ASP A 117 -10.05 -14.96 -19.06
C ASP A 117 -8.77 -14.40 -18.41
N TYR A 118 -8.90 -13.45 -17.49
CA TYR A 118 -7.75 -12.92 -16.78
C TYR A 118 -6.99 -13.99 -15.98
N THR A 119 -7.71 -14.89 -15.32
CA THR A 119 -7.12 -15.94 -14.49
C THR A 119 -6.42 -17.01 -15.33
N TYR A 120 -6.92 -17.33 -16.52
CA TYR A 120 -6.35 -18.39 -17.36
C TYR A 120 -5.32 -17.87 -18.37
N LEU A 121 -5.54 -16.67 -18.92
CA LEU A 121 -4.75 -16.12 -20.01
C LEU A 121 -3.68 -15.13 -19.52
N HIS A 122 -3.94 -14.37 -18.44
CA HIS A 122 -3.02 -13.33 -17.97
C HIS A 122 -2.25 -13.72 -16.70
N GLU A 123 -2.94 -14.11 -15.62
CA GLU A 123 -2.31 -14.40 -14.33
C GLU A 123 -2.71 -15.78 -13.77
N PRO A 124 -2.23 -16.86 -14.40
CA PRO A 124 -2.50 -18.22 -13.94
C PRO A 124 -1.95 -18.53 -12.55
N TYR A 125 -0.96 -17.74 -12.08
CA TYR A 125 -0.43 -17.85 -10.72
C TYR A 125 -1.49 -17.67 -9.63
N LEU A 126 -2.57 -16.92 -9.90
CA LEU A 126 -3.66 -16.74 -8.94
C LEU A 126 -4.37 -18.07 -8.57
N ARG A 127 -4.24 -19.11 -9.41
CA ARG A 127 -4.79 -20.45 -9.18
C ARG A 127 -3.84 -21.39 -8.45
N ASP A 128 -2.61 -20.95 -8.13
CA ASP A 128 -1.63 -21.83 -7.49
C ASP A 128 -2.15 -22.30 -6.10
N PRO A 129 -2.19 -23.63 -5.85
CA PRO A 129 -2.65 -24.18 -4.58
C PRO A 129 -1.82 -23.77 -3.36
N VAL A 130 -0.64 -23.13 -3.53
CA VAL A 130 0.11 -22.53 -2.41
C VAL A 130 -0.66 -21.43 -1.67
N GLY A 131 -1.67 -20.81 -2.29
CA GLY A 131 -2.57 -19.85 -1.63
C GLY A 131 -2.00 -18.43 -1.41
N TYR A 132 -0.68 -18.23 -1.46
CA TYR A 132 -0.06 -16.90 -1.34
C TYR A 132 -0.62 -15.83 -2.30
N PRO A 133 -0.72 -16.07 -3.63
CA PRO A 133 -1.25 -15.06 -4.54
C PRO A 133 -2.72 -14.74 -4.26
N LYS A 134 -3.51 -15.77 -3.92
CA LYS A 134 -4.93 -15.63 -3.55
C LYS A 134 -5.08 -14.73 -2.32
N VAL A 135 -4.35 -15.05 -1.25
CA VAL A 135 -4.31 -14.27 0.00
C VAL A 135 -3.86 -12.83 -0.25
N GLN A 136 -2.82 -12.63 -1.05
CA GLN A 136 -2.33 -11.29 -1.38
C GLN A 136 -3.41 -10.42 -2.03
N MET A 137 -4.15 -10.95 -3.00
CA MET A 137 -5.24 -10.20 -3.65
C MET A 137 -6.40 -9.92 -2.70
N LEU A 138 -6.71 -10.83 -1.76
CA LEU A 138 -7.71 -10.59 -0.72
C LEU A 138 -7.27 -9.49 0.26
N ILE A 139 -6.00 -9.49 0.67
CA ILE A 139 -5.47 -8.40 1.52
C ILE A 139 -5.55 -7.07 0.77
N TYR A 140 -5.26 -7.05 -0.52
CA TYR A 140 -5.45 -5.84 -1.31
C TYR A 140 -6.92 -5.43 -1.38
N LEU A 141 -7.84 -6.35 -1.63
CA LEU A 141 -9.27 -6.06 -1.69
C LEU A 141 -9.81 -5.51 -0.37
N PHE A 142 -9.43 -6.09 0.77
CA PHE A 142 -10.02 -5.72 2.07
C PHE A 142 -9.26 -4.62 2.82
N TYR A 143 -7.98 -4.38 2.53
CA TYR A 143 -7.18 -3.39 3.25
C TYR A 143 -6.59 -2.31 2.34
N LEU A 144 -6.05 -2.67 1.17
CA LEU A 144 -5.48 -1.67 0.25
C LEU A 144 -6.59 -0.87 -0.43
N LEU A 145 -7.66 -1.49 -0.92
CA LEU A 145 -8.74 -0.79 -1.63
C LEU A 145 -9.41 0.27 -0.74
N PRO A 146 -9.84 -0.02 0.51
CA PRO A 146 -10.35 1.03 1.39
C PRO A 146 -9.32 2.14 1.63
N PHE A 147 -8.05 1.80 1.78
CA PHE A 147 -6.98 2.79 1.92
C PHE A 147 -6.84 3.68 0.66
N LEU A 148 -6.92 3.11 -0.55
CA LEU A 148 -6.85 3.88 -1.80
C LEU A 148 -8.01 4.89 -1.88
N LEU A 149 -9.22 4.48 -1.51
CA LEU A 149 -10.39 5.37 -1.45
C LEU A 149 -10.20 6.49 -0.42
N LEU A 150 -9.71 6.15 0.78
CA LEU A 150 -9.38 7.14 1.81
C LEU A 150 -8.25 8.07 1.38
N ALA A 151 -7.27 7.59 0.61
CA ALA A 151 -6.19 8.40 0.07
C ALA A 151 -6.68 9.39 -0.99
N ILE A 152 -7.60 8.97 -1.87
CA ILE A 152 -8.28 9.88 -2.81
C ILE A 152 -9.01 10.99 -2.03
N TYR A 153 -9.77 10.60 -1.01
CA TYR A 153 -10.42 11.56 -0.10
C TYR A 153 -9.40 12.52 0.55
N GLY A 154 -8.28 12.00 1.04
CA GLY A 154 -7.25 12.81 1.70
C GLY A 154 -6.42 13.69 0.77
N LEU A 155 -6.42 13.44 -0.55
CA LEU A 155 -5.87 14.34 -1.56
C LEU A 155 -6.87 15.45 -1.93
N ALA A 156 -8.16 15.12 -1.93
CA ALA A 156 -9.22 16.07 -2.20
C ALA A 156 -9.37 17.09 -1.07
N LEU A 157 -9.29 16.63 0.19
CA LEU A 157 -9.54 17.45 1.38
C LEU A 157 -8.28 17.71 2.21
N PRO A 158 -8.02 18.97 2.61
CA PRO A 158 -6.86 19.31 3.42
C PRO A 158 -6.95 18.76 4.84
N GLY A 159 -5.81 18.67 5.51
CA GLY A 159 -5.75 18.38 6.96
C GLY A 159 -5.73 16.90 7.34
N CYS A 160 -5.65 16.00 6.36
CA CYS A 160 -5.53 14.55 6.60
C CYS A 160 -4.13 14.16 7.12
N SER A 161 -3.86 14.44 8.39
CA SER A 161 -2.55 14.27 9.01
C SER A 161 -2.09 12.82 9.12
N TRP A 162 -3.01 11.86 9.08
CA TRP A 162 -2.76 10.42 9.08
C TRP A 162 -2.21 9.91 7.74
N LEU A 163 -2.56 10.54 6.62
CA LEU A 163 -2.27 10.04 5.27
C LEU A 163 -0.77 9.90 4.98
N PRO A 164 0.11 10.87 5.33
CA PRO A 164 1.55 10.71 5.09
C PRO A 164 2.18 9.47 5.72
N ASP A 165 1.80 9.12 6.95
CA ASP A 165 2.39 7.96 7.62
C ASP A 165 1.85 6.65 7.03
N TRP A 166 0.54 6.56 6.80
CA TRP A 166 -0.08 5.38 6.19
C TRP A 166 0.33 5.18 4.74
N SER A 167 0.54 6.25 3.97
CA SER A 167 1.05 6.16 2.60
C SER A 167 2.40 5.44 2.54
N LEU A 168 3.29 5.65 3.52
CA LEU A 168 4.58 4.96 3.59
C LEU A 168 4.40 3.48 3.91
N VAL A 169 3.52 3.15 4.87
CA VAL A 169 3.23 1.76 5.24
C VAL A 169 2.65 1.00 4.04
N PHE A 170 1.64 1.55 3.37
CA PHE A 170 1.03 0.91 2.20
C PHE A 170 1.96 0.88 0.98
N ALA A 171 2.80 1.89 0.79
CA ALA A 171 3.84 1.87 -0.24
C ALA A 171 4.83 0.71 -0.01
N GLY A 172 5.29 0.51 1.22
CA GLY A 172 6.17 -0.60 1.57
C GLY A 172 5.50 -1.97 1.42
N ALA A 173 4.24 -2.08 1.85
CA ALA A 173 3.44 -3.29 1.71
C ALA A 173 3.27 -3.67 0.23
N VAL A 174 2.86 -2.73 -0.62
CA VAL A 174 2.66 -2.98 -2.04
C VAL A 174 3.98 -3.29 -2.74
N ALA A 175 5.08 -2.61 -2.41
CA ALA A 175 6.39 -2.90 -2.98
C ALA A 175 6.84 -4.35 -2.71
N GLN A 176 6.72 -4.81 -1.46
CA GLN A 176 7.08 -6.18 -1.09
C GLN A 176 6.19 -7.21 -1.78
N ALA A 177 4.87 -6.99 -1.75
CA ALA A 177 3.91 -7.93 -2.31
C ALA A 177 3.99 -8.01 -3.84
N GLN A 178 4.22 -6.90 -4.53
CA GLN A 178 4.43 -6.90 -5.98
C GLN A 178 5.74 -7.59 -6.36
N PHE A 179 6.83 -7.34 -5.62
CA PHE A 179 8.09 -8.05 -5.84
C PHE A 179 7.93 -9.56 -5.67
N ALA A 180 7.28 -10.00 -4.60
CA ALA A 180 7.04 -11.42 -4.34
C ALA A 180 6.13 -12.05 -5.41
N HIS A 181 5.05 -11.37 -5.81
CA HIS A 181 4.10 -11.84 -6.83
C HIS A 181 4.78 -11.98 -8.20
N LEU A 182 5.52 -10.96 -8.65
CA LEU A 182 6.28 -11.02 -9.89
C LEU A 182 7.32 -12.13 -9.85
N GLY A 183 8.12 -12.18 -8.78
CA GLY A 183 9.18 -13.18 -8.64
C GLY A 183 8.64 -14.60 -8.65
N SER A 184 7.55 -14.87 -7.92
CA SER A 184 6.94 -16.20 -7.87
C SER A 184 6.21 -16.58 -9.17
N SER A 185 5.53 -15.64 -9.83
CA SER A 185 4.85 -15.91 -11.10
C SER A 185 5.82 -16.30 -12.23
N LEU A 186 7.08 -15.89 -12.13
CA LEU A 186 8.14 -16.14 -13.12
C LEU A 186 9.18 -17.19 -12.66
N HIS A 187 9.06 -17.69 -11.42
CA HIS A 187 10.07 -18.61 -10.90
C HIS A 187 9.91 -20.01 -11.49
N SER A 188 11.03 -20.61 -11.90
CA SER A 188 11.13 -22.01 -12.32
C SER A 188 10.60 -23.07 -11.33
N ARG A 189 10.44 -22.72 -10.04
CA ARG A 189 9.89 -23.64 -9.02
C ARG A 189 8.36 -23.58 -8.92
N THR A 190 7.73 -22.59 -9.53
CA THR A 190 6.27 -22.51 -9.67
C THR A 190 5.85 -23.53 -10.73
N PRO A 191 4.82 -24.36 -10.51
CA PRO A 191 4.42 -25.35 -11.51
C PRO A 191 4.03 -24.70 -12.84
N PHE A 192 4.42 -25.33 -13.95
CA PHE A 192 4.21 -24.80 -15.31
C PHE A 192 2.78 -24.28 -15.58
N PRO A 193 1.69 -24.95 -15.17
CA PRO A 193 0.32 -24.45 -15.40
C PRO A 193 -0.03 -23.13 -14.70
N TYR A 194 0.80 -22.68 -13.74
CA TYR A 194 0.62 -21.47 -12.95
C TYR A 194 1.69 -20.40 -13.24
N GLN A 195 2.69 -20.69 -14.07
CA GLN A 195 3.68 -19.71 -14.49
C GLN A 195 3.07 -18.72 -15.50
N THR A 196 3.56 -17.49 -15.52
CA THR A 196 3.12 -16.50 -16.52
C THR A 196 3.56 -16.95 -17.92
N PRO A 197 2.65 -17.08 -18.89
CA PRO A 197 3.03 -17.42 -20.26
C PRO A 197 3.89 -16.34 -20.91
N ASP A 198 4.85 -16.74 -21.75
CA ASP A 198 5.75 -15.81 -22.46
C ASP A 198 4.99 -14.82 -23.35
N GLU A 199 3.86 -15.26 -23.93
CA GLU A 199 3.00 -14.45 -24.79
C GLU A 199 2.45 -13.19 -24.10
N VAL A 200 2.19 -13.28 -22.79
CA VAL A 200 1.61 -12.18 -21.99
C VAL A 200 2.61 -11.50 -21.06
N LEU A 201 3.86 -11.97 -21.03
CA LEU A 201 4.89 -11.54 -20.08
C LEU A 201 5.04 -10.01 -20.01
N TRP A 202 5.11 -9.34 -21.16
CA TRP A 202 5.26 -7.88 -21.19
C TRP A 202 4.05 -7.15 -20.64
N SER A 203 2.84 -7.62 -20.99
CA SER A 203 1.60 -7.04 -20.46
C SER A 203 1.48 -7.23 -18.95
N PHE A 204 1.89 -8.41 -18.45
CA PHE A 204 1.94 -8.75 -17.04
C PHE A 204 2.94 -7.89 -16.27
N LEU A 205 4.18 -7.76 -16.77
CA LEU A 205 5.20 -6.93 -16.14
C LEU A 205 4.77 -5.46 -16.10
N LEU A 206 4.26 -4.96 -17.23
CA LEU A 206 3.81 -3.57 -17.33
C LEU A 206 2.64 -3.30 -16.37
N SER A 207 1.62 -4.15 -16.33
CA SER A 207 0.45 -3.95 -15.45
C SER A 207 0.85 -3.94 -13.98
N ASN A 208 1.71 -4.88 -13.55
CA ASN A 208 2.15 -4.98 -12.16
C ASN A 208 3.10 -3.85 -11.76
N VAL A 209 3.99 -3.39 -12.66
CA VAL A 209 4.82 -2.20 -12.41
C VAL A 209 3.94 -0.95 -12.28
N LEU A 210 3.02 -0.73 -13.23
CA LEU A 210 2.11 0.42 -13.18
C LEU A 210 1.25 0.40 -11.91
N TYR A 211 0.76 -0.78 -11.51
CA TYR A 211 0.02 -0.96 -10.27
C TYR A 211 0.86 -0.63 -9.03
N ALA A 212 2.12 -1.07 -9.01
CA ALA A 212 3.03 -0.78 -7.91
C ALA A 212 3.29 0.73 -7.74
N LEU A 213 3.29 1.50 -8.83
CA LEU A 213 3.61 2.93 -8.81
C LEU A 213 2.63 3.79 -8.01
N GLY A 214 1.33 3.49 -8.02
CA GLY A 214 0.30 4.34 -7.40
C GLY A 214 0.61 4.68 -5.93
N PRO A 215 0.75 3.68 -5.05
CA PRO A 215 1.14 3.89 -3.65
C PRO A 215 2.52 4.56 -3.47
N GLN A 216 3.49 4.30 -4.35
CA GLN A 216 4.81 4.94 -4.26
C GLN A 216 4.73 6.44 -4.58
N LEU A 217 3.98 6.81 -5.62
CA LEU A 217 3.76 8.19 -6.02
C LEU A 217 3.00 8.97 -4.93
N LEU A 218 2.02 8.33 -4.28
CA LEU A 218 1.32 8.89 -3.13
C LEU A 218 2.28 9.16 -1.96
N ALA A 219 3.09 8.18 -1.58
CA ALA A 219 4.08 8.35 -0.52
C ALA A 219 5.08 9.47 -0.86
N LEU A 220 5.58 9.52 -2.10
CA LEU A 220 6.48 10.57 -2.58
C LEU A 220 5.82 11.95 -2.51
N ARG A 221 4.55 12.06 -2.90
CA ARG A 221 3.78 13.31 -2.82
C ARG A 221 3.59 13.78 -1.37
N CYS A 222 3.30 12.87 -0.45
CA CYS A 222 3.20 13.16 0.98
C CYS A 222 4.53 13.59 1.60
N LEU A 223 5.66 13.02 1.14
CA LEU A 223 6.99 13.38 1.61
C LEU A 223 7.47 14.73 1.06
N ARG A 224 7.23 15.01 -0.24
CA ARG A 224 7.71 16.24 -0.90
C ARG A 224 6.96 17.49 -0.44
N SER A 225 5.66 17.40 -0.25
CA SER A 225 4.84 18.57 0.12
C SER A 225 3.84 18.20 1.22
N PRO A 226 4.32 18.02 2.47
CA PRO A 226 3.48 17.59 3.59
C PRO A 226 2.49 18.66 4.07
N ALA A 227 2.71 19.93 3.70
CA ALA A 227 1.97 21.10 4.20
C ALA A 227 0.45 20.95 4.08
N PHE A 228 -0.03 20.46 2.94
CA PHE A 228 -1.46 20.25 2.67
C PHE A 228 -2.14 19.31 3.70
N PHE A 229 -1.41 18.31 4.18
CA PHE A 229 -1.91 17.27 5.08
C PHE A 229 -1.79 17.65 6.57
N LEU A 230 -1.12 18.76 6.90
CA LEU A 230 -0.94 19.14 8.30
C LEU A 230 -2.27 19.61 8.92
N PRO A 231 -2.49 19.39 10.23
CA PRO A 231 -3.62 19.99 10.92
C PRO A 231 -3.59 21.50 10.73
N ALA A 232 -4.76 22.10 10.45
CA ALA A 232 -4.88 23.56 10.41
C ALA A 232 -4.45 24.14 11.76
N ALA A 233 -3.71 25.25 11.75
CA ALA A 233 -3.33 25.91 12.99
C ALA A 233 -4.60 26.32 13.76
N ALA A 234 -4.69 25.93 15.03
CA ALA A 234 -5.79 26.35 15.88
C ALA A 234 -5.85 27.89 15.92
N PRO A 235 -7.00 28.53 15.65
CA PRO A 235 -7.11 29.98 15.55
C PRO A 235 -6.69 30.75 16.82
N GLY A 236 -6.56 30.08 17.97
CA GLY A 236 -6.21 30.69 19.25
C GLY A 236 -4.74 31.11 19.44
N LEU A 237 -3.78 30.49 18.74
CA LEU A 237 -2.34 30.73 18.98
C LEU A 237 -1.74 31.86 18.14
N ALA A 238 -2.39 32.25 17.04
CA ALA A 238 -1.98 33.41 16.24
C ALA A 238 -2.38 34.74 16.89
N ARG A 239 -3.44 34.76 17.72
CA ARG A 239 -3.89 35.97 18.41
C ARG A 239 -2.98 36.36 19.57
N ALA A 240 -2.37 35.38 20.25
CA ALA A 240 -1.47 35.64 21.39
C ALA A 240 -0.15 36.32 21.00
N LYS A 241 0.34 36.11 19.76
CA LYS A 241 1.58 36.74 19.26
C LYS A 241 1.40 38.14 18.67
N LYS A 242 0.16 38.62 18.51
CA LYS A 242 -0.11 39.98 17.99
C LYS A 242 -0.30 41.02 19.10
N TYR A 243 -0.27 40.60 20.37
CA TYR A 243 -0.47 41.44 21.54
C TYR A 243 0.67 41.34 22.58
N GLN A 244 1.84 40.84 22.17
CA GLN A 244 3.11 40.96 22.91
C GLN A 244 4.10 41.69 22.02
#